data_AF-A0A967FKS1-F1
#
_entry.id   AF-A0A967FKS1-F1
#
_cell.length_a   1.000
_cell.length_b   1.000
_cell.length_c   1.000
_cell.angle_alpha   90.00
_cell.angle_beta   90.00
_cell.angle_gamma   90.00
#
_symmetry.space_group_name_H-M   'P 1'
#
loop_
_entity.id
_entity.type
_entity.pdbx_description
1 polymer ?
#
loop_
_entity_poly.entity_id
_entity_poly.type
_entity_poly.pdbx_seq_one_letter_code
_entity_poly.pdbx_strand_id
1 'polypeptide(L)' 'RRGSRYALHSAVEDVEGGGGEFLITGSGRFIEDTETRALAVELSSYNPQDRYILFELTVDSALGFIYENDNKLRMHWKK' A
#
# COMPACT_ATOMS: atom_id res chain seq x y z
N ARG A 1 0.87 2.19 -23.70
CA ARG A 1 0.04 1.88 -22.50
C ARG A 1 0.95 2.03 -21.29
N ARG A 2 0.76 3.04 -20.41
CA ARG A 2 1.51 3.09 -19.14
C ARG A 2 1.18 1.80 -18.38
N GLY A 3 2.20 1.11 -17.88
CA GLY A 3 2.00 -0.16 -17.18
C GLY A 3 1.17 0.07 -15.91
N SER A 4 0.45 -0.95 -15.48
CA SER A 4 -0.35 -0.98 -14.23
C SER A 4 0.51 -0.88 -12.96
N ARG A 5 1.79 -0.53 -13.06
CA ARG A 5 2.73 -0.57 -11.95
C ARG A 5 2.56 0.63 -11.03
N TYR A 6 2.69 0.39 -9.73
CA TYR A 6 2.75 1.44 -8.72
C TYR A 6 4.01 1.31 -7.87
N ALA A 7 4.38 2.43 -7.24
CA ALA A 7 5.30 2.47 -6.12
C ALA A 7 4.69 3.40 -5.06
N LEU A 8 4.61 2.93 -3.82
CA LEU A 8 4.13 3.70 -2.68
C LEU A 8 5.24 3.78 -1.64
N HIS A 9 5.45 4.99 -1.11
CA HIS A 9 6.38 5.26 -0.04
C HIS A 9 5.61 5.85 1.14
N SER A 10 5.83 5.33 2.34
CA SER A 10 5.28 5.88 3.56
C SER A 10 6.31 5.83 4.68
N ALA A 11 6.43 6.94 5.41
CA ALA A 11 7.00 6.91 6.75
C ALA A 11 6.05 6.13 7.67
N VAL A 12 6.62 5.43 8.66
CA VAL A 12 5.87 4.64 9.64
C VAL A 12 6.11 5.24 11.01
N GLU A 13 5.09 5.77 11.67
CA GLU A 13 5.27 6.40 12.98
C GLU A 13 4.16 6.15 14.00
N ASP A 14 3.49 4.98 13.96
CA ASP A 14 2.97 4.39 15.20
C ASP A 14 2.96 2.82 15.23
N VAL A 15 2.64 2.28 16.43
CA VAL A 15 3.05 1.04 17.17
C VAL A 15 3.74 -0.16 16.45
N GLU A 16 5.06 -0.28 16.35
CA GLU A 16 6.21 0.51 16.82
C GLU A 16 7.28 0.42 15.72
N GLY A 17 6.92 0.72 14.47
CA GLY A 17 7.89 0.86 13.38
C GLY A 17 8.73 2.15 13.49
N GLY A 18 9.20 2.52 14.69
CA GLY A 18 9.64 3.87 15.03
C GLY A 18 10.72 4.45 14.09
N GLY A 19 10.45 5.64 13.55
CA GLY A 19 11.32 6.37 12.62
C GLY A 19 11.58 5.67 11.28
N GLY A 20 10.86 4.57 10.98
CA GLY A 20 11.07 3.69 9.83
C GLY A 20 10.38 4.13 8.53
N GLU A 21 10.68 3.39 7.45
CA GLU A 21 10.15 3.67 6.11
C GLU A 21 9.76 2.37 5.40
N PHE A 22 8.66 2.40 4.65
CA PHE A 22 8.30 1.34 3.71
C PHE A 22 8.23 1.85 2.29
N LEU A 23 8.79 1.08 1.37
CA LEU A 23 8.61 1.20 -0.07
C LEU A 23 7.96 -0.07 -0.59
N ILE A 24 6.77 0.06 -1.18
CA ILE A 24 6.01 -1.05 -1.75
C ILE A 24 5.94 -0.84 -3.25
N THR A 25 6.21 -1.88 -4.03
CA THR A 25 5.99 -1.87 -5.48
C THR A 25 5.09 -3.02 -5.88
N GLY A 26 4.33 -2.81 -6.95
CA GLY A 26 3.38 -3.80 -7.40
C GLY A 26 2.60 -3.38 -8.62
N SER A 27 1.44 -4.01 -8.79
CA SER A 27 0.52 -3.76 -9.89
C SER A 27 -0.86 -3.39 -9.37
N GLY A 28 -1.48 -2.39 -9.98
CA GLY A 28 -2.84 -1.92 -9.69
C GLY A 28 -3.81 -2.37 -10.77
N ARG A 29 -4.95 -2.91 -10.36
CA ARG A 29 -6.06 -3.29 -11.24
C ARG A 29 -7.21 -2.31 -11.01
N PHE A 30 -7.67 -1.66 -12.08
CA PHE A 30 -8.88 -0.85 -12.03
C PHE A 30 -10.09 -1.77 -11.80
N ILE A 31 -10.95 -1.41 -10.85
CA ILE A 31 -12.10 -2.21 -10.45
C ILE A 31 -13.38 -1.56 -10.99
N GLU A 32 -14.08 -2.32 -11.83
CA GLU A 32 -15.43 -1.98 -12.35
C GLU A 32 -16.51 -2.90 -11.76
N ASP A 33 -16.11 -3.96 -11.06
CA ASP A 33 -17.00 -4.93 -10.44
C ASP A 33 -17.73 -4.34 -9.22
N THR A 34 -19.06 -4.47 -9.23
CA THR A 34 -19.92 -3.88 -8.20
C THR A 34 -19.82 -4.60 -6.86
N GLU A 35 -19.59 -5.91 -6.86
CA GLU A 35 -19.47 -6.70 -5.62
C GLU A 35 -18.19 -6.31 -4.86
N THR A 36 -17.07 -6.26 -5.56
CA THR A 36 -15.78 -5.80 -5.01
C THR A 36 -15.89 -4.35 -4.49
N ARG A 37 -16.57 -3.47 -5.23
CA ARG A 37 -16.80 -2.09 -4.77
C ARG A 37 -17.64 -2.04 -3.50
N ALA A 38 -18.71 -2.83 -3.40
CA ALA A 38 -19.55 -2.87 -2.22
C ALA A 38 -18.77 -3.33 -0.97
N LEU A 39 -17.95 -4.38 -1.11
CA LEU A 39 -17.06 -4.85 -0.05
C LEU A 39 -16.06 -3.76 0.39
N ALA A 40 -15.45 -3.07 -0.57
CA ALA A 40 -14.52 -1.98 -0.26
C ALA A 40 -15.20 -0.83 0.52
N VAL A 41 -16.45 -0.49 0.18
CA VAL A 41 -17.23 0.52 0.92
C VAL A 41 -17.54 0.04 2.34
N GLU A 42 -17.95 -1.22 2.51
CA GLU A 42 -18.26 -1.81 3.83
C GLU A 42 -17.05 -1.79 4.78
N LEU A 43 -15.85 -2.11 4.27
CA LEU A 43 -14.63 -2.19 5.06
C LEU A 43 -13.90 -0.86 5.26
N SER A 44 -14.35 0.21 4.59
CA SER A 44 -13.70 1.51 4.67
C SER A 44 -14.05 2.22 5.99
N SER A 45 -13.07 2.89 6.59
CA SER A 45 -13.27 3.74 7.77
C SER A 45 -13.99 5.07 7.46
N TYR A 46 -14.27 5.32 6.18
CA TYR A 46 -14.97 6.49 5.67
C TYR A 46 -15.96 6.06 4.58
N ASN A 47 -16.93 6.91 4.26
CA ASN A 47 -17.88 6.66 3.17
C ASN A 47 -17.31 7.16 1.83
N PRO A 48 -16.85 6.28 0.90
CA PRO A 48 -16.31 6.70 -0.38
C PRO A 48 -17.41 7.33 -1.26
N GLN A 49 -17.08 8.43 -1.94
CA GLN A 49 -18.04 9.10 -2.82
C GLN A 49 -18.20 8.33 -4.14
N ASP A 50 -19.38 8.40 -4.76
CA ASP A 50 -19.67 7.65 -5.99
C ASP A 50 -18.80 8.01 -7.19
N ARG A 51 -18.29 9.24 -7.23
CA ARG A 51 -17.34 9.69 -8.26
C ARG A 51 -15.93 9.11 -8.11
N TYR A 52 -15.62 8.42 -7.02
CA TYR A 52 -14.28 7.87 -6.79
C TYR A 52 -14.10 6.56 -7.55
N ILE A 53 -12.92 6.43 -8.17
CA ILE A 53 -12.48 5.21 -8.83
C ILE A 53 -11.75 4.29 -7.84
N LEU A 54 -11.88 2.99 -8.03
CA LEU A 54 -11.29 1.98 -7.16
C LEU A 54 -10.17 1.23 -7.91
N PHE A 55 -9.03 1.09 -7.24
CA PHE A 55 -7.95 0.22 -7.66
C PHE A 55 -7.65 -0.81 -6.58
N GLU A 56 -7.53 -2.07 -6.98
CA GLU A 56 -6.96 -3.12 -6.14
C GLU A 56 -5.46 -3.19 -6.40
N LEU A 57 -4.65 -3.22 -5.34
CA LEU A 57 -3.20 -3.23 -5.43
C LEU A 57 -2.65 -4.61 -5.04
N THR A 58 -2.00 -5.30 -5.97
CA THR A 58 -1.20 -6.48 -5.65
C THR A 58 0.22 -6.06 -5.33
N VAL A 59 0.82 -6.61 -4.27
CA VAL A 59 2.21 -6.33 -3.90
C VAL A 59 3.15 -7.32 -4.60
N ASP A 60 4.13 -6.79 -5.32
CA ASP A 60 5.19 -7.60 -5.94
C ASP A 60 6.48 -7.57 -5.08
N SER A 61 6.77 -6.44 -4.44
CA SER A 61 7.85 -6.34 -3.45
C SER A 61 7.56 -5.31 -2.36
N ALA A 62 8.14 -5.54 -1.18
CA ALA A 62 8.15 -4.57 -0.08
C ALA A 62 9.57 -4.41 0.45
N LEU A 63 9.98 -3.18 0.71
CA LEU A 63 11.23 -2.85 1.37
C LEU A 63 10.91 -2.07 2.63
N GLY A 64 11.44 -2.53 3.76
CA GLY A 64 11.28 -1.89 5.06
C GLY A 64 12.61 -1.42 5.62
N PHE A 65 12.58 -0.32 6.34
CA PHE A 65 13.70 0.20 7.10
C PHE A 65 13.28 0.44 8.55
N ILE A 66 14.12 -0.01 9.49
CA ILE A 66 14.01 0.28 10.92
C ILE A 66 15.28 1.00 11.33
N TYR A 67 15.15 2.04 12.14
CA TYR A 67 16.28 2.83 12.64
C TYR A 67 16.35 2.69 14.16
N GLU A 68 17.39 2.03 14.68
CA GLU A 68 17.64 1.86 16.12
C GLU A 68 19.08 2.22 16.45
N ASN A 69 19.30 3.15 17.40
CA ASN A 69 20.63 3.51 17.92
C ASN A 69 21.68 3.78 16.81
N ASP A 70 21.37 4.66 15.86
CA ASP A 70 22.15 4.98 14.65
C ASP A 70 22.35 3.83 13.64
N ASN A 71 21.79 2.64 13.90
CA ASN A 71 21.82 1.53 12.97
C ASN A 71 20.56 1.48 12.11
N LYS A 72 20.77 1.23 10.81
CA LYS A 72 19.70 1.04 9.83
C LYS A 72 19.57 -0.43 9.49
N LEU A 73 18.47 -1.05 9.88
CA LEU A 73 18.11 -2.40 9.46
C LEU A 73 17.25 -2.32 8.20
N ARG A 74 17.66 -3.06 7.16
CA ARG A 74 16.94 -3.16 5.90
C ARG A 74 16.35 -4.54 5.75
N MET A 75 15.05 -4.59 5.49
CA MET A 75 14.32 -5.82 5.18
C MET A 75 13.74 -5.74 3.78
N HIS A 76 13.73 -6.85 3.06
CA HIS A 76 13.23 -6.92 1.69
C HIS A 76 12.47 -8.20 1.45
N TRP A 77 11.24 -8.05 0.97
CA TRP A 77 10.36 -9.14 0.58
C TRP A 77 10.02 -9.04 -0.89
N LYS A 78 9.96 -10.19 -1.56
CA LYS A 78 9.52 -10.34 -2.94
C LYS A 78 8.56 -11.52 -3.04
N LYS A 79 7.59 -11.39 -3.93
CA LYS A 79 6.69 -12.47 -4.34
C LYS A 79 7.41 -13.54 -5.16
#